data_AF-A0A968UER1-F1
#
_entry.id   AF-A0A968UER1-F1
#
_cell.length_a   1.000
_cell.length_b   1.000
_cell.length_c   1.000
_cell.angle_alpha   90.00
_cell.angle_beta   90.00
_cell.angle_gamma   90.00
#
_symmetry.space_group_name_H-M   'P 1'
#
loop_
_entity.id
_entity.type
_entity.pdbx_description
1 polymer ?
#
loop_
_entity_poly.entity_id
_entity_poly.type
_entity_poly.pdbx_seq_one_letter_code
_entity_poly.pdbx_strand_id
1 'polypeptide(L)'
;MKREQLCLFDAVSDTNSVSLTNSVSEHQFYKRQAIENYLKRVNKEGIACVNKYSPGKRQTEYYRLSYRIEHRVKHIHICGGSVGSTLADYRAEKVQGLIDRGAELQEIIAMVSTYNS
;
A
#
# COMPACT_ATOMS: atom_id res chain seq x y z
N MET A 1 -7.87 0.44 81.98
CA MET A 1 -6.87 0.83 80.97
C MET A 1 -7.46 0.58 79.58
N LYS A 2 -7.92 1.63 78.90
CA LYS A 2 -8.38 1.55 77.51
C LYS A 2 -7.19 1.90 76.60
N ARG A 3 -6.92 1.07 75.60
CA ARG A 3 -5.85 1.29 74.62
C ARG A 3 -6.33 2.34 73.63
N GLU A 4 -5.60 3.44 73.52
CA GLU A 4 -5.78 4.42 72.44
C GLU A 4 -5.20 3.80 71.15
N GLN A 5 -6.04 3.62 70.13
CA GLN A 5 -5.61 3.24 68.80
C GLN A 5 -5.00 4.47 68.12
N LEU A 6 -3.73 4.36 67.69
CA LEU A 6 -3.09 5.30 66.79
C LEU A 6 -3.54 4.97 65.35
N CYS A 7 -4.32 5.86 64.74
CA CYS A 7 -4.66 5.81 63.32
C CYS A 7 -3.48 6.37 62.51
N LEU A 8 -2.95 5.59 61.56
CA LEU A 8 -1.78 5.92 60.72
C LEU A 8 -2.15 6.67 59.43
N PHE A 9 -3.42 7.01 59.20
CA PHE A 9 -3.85 7.62 57.96
C PHE A 9 -4.50 8.97 58.25
N ASP A 10 -3.75 10.03 57.98
CA ASP A 10 -4.31 11.35 57.74
C ASP A 10 -5.32 11.23 56.59
N ALA A 11 -6.47 11.89 56.75
CA ALA A 11 -7.49 11.99 55.72
C ALA A 11 -6.87 12.67 54.48
N VAL A 12 -6.40 11.86 53.52
CA VAL A 12 -5.92 12.38 52.25
C VAL A 12 -7.14 12.83 51.48
N SER A 13 -7.28 14.15 51.36
CA SER A 13 -8.22 14.81 50.49
C SER A 13 -8.13 14.22 49.08
N ASP A 14 -9.19 13.55 48.66
CA ASP A 14 -9.49 13.25 47.27
C ASP A 14 -9.70 14.57 46.51
N THR A 15 -8.62 15.18 46.02
CA THR A 15 -8.66 16.14 44.90
C THR A 15 -7.30 16.20 44.22
N ASN A 16 -6.87 15.10 43.62
CA ASN A 16 -6.07 15.18 42.42
C ASN A 16 -6.67 14.23 41.40
N SER A 17 -7.64 14.73 40.64
CA SER A 17 -7.95 14.18 39.32
C SER A 17 -6.68 14.33 38.49
N VAL A 18 -5.80 13.34 38.55
CA VAL A 18 -4.66 13.23 37.65
C VAL A 18 -5.28 12.98 36.29
N SER A 19 -5.57 14.08 35.59
CA SER A 19 -5.83 14.01 34.17
C SER A 19 -4.58 13.41 33.58
N LEU A 20 -4.67 12.14 33.15
CA LEU A 20 -3.81 11.57 32.14
C LEU A 20 -4.05 12.41 30.88
N THR A 21 -3.56 13.65 30.87
CA THR A 21 -3.39 14.40 29.64
C THR A 21 -2.42 13.55 28.85
N ASN A 22 -2.95 12.85 27.86
CA ASN A 22 -2.22 12.15 26.83
C ASN A 22 -1.36 13.17 26.08
N SER A 23 -0.28 13.66 26.71
CA SER A 23 0.87 14.17 25.99
C SER A 23 1.53 12.93 25.40
N VAL A 24 0.92 12.40 24.34
CA VAL A 24 1.63 11.53 23.40
C VAL A 24 2.86 12.35 23.05
N SER A 25 4.01 11.98 23.62
CA SER A 25 5.26 12.69 23.36
C SER A 25 5.36 12.92 21.85
N GLU A 26 5.73 14.12 21.41
CA GLU A 26 5.84 14.43 19.98
C GLU A 26 6.56 13.32 19.21
N HIS A 27 7.56 12.72 19.84
CA HIS A 27 8.28 11.55 19.37
C HIS A 27 7.40 10.32 19.05
N GLN A 28 6.40 9.99 19.87
CA GLN A 28 5.42 8.94 19.57
C GLN A 28 4.47 9.32 18.43
N PHE A 29 4.08 10.60 18.32
CA PHE A 29 3.26 11.09 17.20
C PHE A 29 4.02 10.95 15.88
N TYR A 30 5.27 11.42 15.81
CA TYR A 30 6.12 11.30 14.61
C TYR A 30 6.42 9.84 14.25
N LYS A 31 6.61 8.95 15.25
CA LYS A 31 6.76 7.52 15.00
C LYS A 31 5.52 6.90 14.38
N ARG A 32 4.32 7.18 14.92
CA ARG A 32 3.06 6.69 14.34
C ARG A 32 2.86 7.22 12.92
N GLN A 33 3.11 8.51 12.71
CA GLN A 33 3.01 9.13 11.39
C GLN A 33 4.00 8.52 10.38
N ALA A 34 5.23 8.22 10.80
CA ALA A 34 6.23 7.54 9.97
C ALA A 34 5.80 6.12 9.60
N ILE A 35 5.25 5.35 10.57
CA ILE A 35 4.72 4.00 10.33
C ILE A 35 3.54 4.05 9.36
N GLU A 36 2.58 4.97 9.55
CA GLU A 36 1.47 5.16 8.63
C GLU A 36 1.94 5.54 7.23
N ASN A 37 2.93 6.43 7.11
CA ASN A 37 3.50 6.81 5.82
C ASN A 37 4.21 5.63 5.14
N TYR A 38 4.90 4.78 5.90
CA TYR A 38 5.52 3.56 5.40
C TYR A 38 4.46 2.58 4.88
N LEU A 39 3.44 2.29 5.69
CA LEU A 39 2.34 1.41 5.28
C LEU A 39 1.58 1.94 4.07
N LYS A 40 1.34 3.26 4.01
CA LYS A 40 0.74 3.94 2.85
C LYS A 40 1.63 3.84 1.60
N ARG A 41 2.96 3.87 1.74
CA ARG A 41 3.90 3.69 0.63
C ARG A 41 3.94 2.25 0.12
N VAL A 42 3.97 1.27 1.03
CA VAL A 42 3.94 -0.16 0.68
C VAL A 42 2.65 -0.49 -0.09
N ASN A 43 1.53 0.12 0.27
CA ASN A 43 0.26 -0.05 -0.46
C ASN A 43 0.17 0.76 -1.77
N LYS A 44 1.07 1.73 -2.01
CA LYS A 44 1.07 2.57 -3.22
C LYS A 44 1.99 2.07 -4.32
N GLU A 45 3.06 1.36 -3.99
CA GLU A 45 3.85 0.65 -4.98
C GLU A 45 3.08 -0.61 -5.42
N GLY A 46 2.10 -0.40 -6.32
CA GLY A 46 1.33 -1.50 -6.90
C GLY A 46 2.26 -2.59 -7.44
N ILE A 47 1.93 -3.85 -7.14
CA ILE A 47 2.72 -5.02 -7.53
C ILE A 47 2.91 -5.09 -9.05
N ALA A 48 1.98 -4.50 -9.80
CA ALA A 48 2.02 -4.39 -11.25
C ALA A 48 1.42 -3.07 -11.77
N CYS A 49 1.81 -2.65 -12.97
CA CYS A 49 1.24 -1.54 -13.72
C CYS A 49 1.27 -1.80 -15.24
N VAL A 50 0.30 -1.25 -15.96
CA VAL A 50 0.31 -1.25 -17.43
C VAL A 50 0.98 0.03 -17.92
N ASN A 51 2.02 -0.12 -18.73
CA ASN A 51 2.80 0.99 -19.28
C ASN A 51 2.79 0.95 -20.81
N LYS A 52 2.93 2.12 -21.42
CA LYS A 52 3.26 2.23 -22.84
C LYS A 52 4.77 2.09 -23.03
N TYR A 53 5.16 1.44 -24.13
CA TYR A 53 6.55 1.16 -24.46
C TYR A 53 6.77 1.32 -25.95
N SER A 54 7.79 2.11 -26.32
CA SER A 54 8.31 2.14 -27.69
C SER A 54 9.65 1.41 -27.77
N PRO A 55 9.81 0.40 -28.65
CA PRO A 55 11.09 -0.23 -28.90
C PRO A 55 12.03 0.71 -29.68
N GLY A 56 13.01 1.26 -28.96
CA GLY A 56 14.08 2.08 -29.52
C GLY A 56 13.61 3.47 -29.96
N LYS A 57 13.96 3.87 -31.19
CA LYS A 57 13.58 5.16 -31.79
C LYS A 57 12.31 5.10 -32.63
N ARG A 58 11.56 3.99 -32.58
CA ARG A 58 10.32 3.84 -33.35
C ARG A 58 9.23 4.75 -32.76
N GLN A 59 8.32 5.20 -33.60
CA GLN A 59 7.16 5.99 -33.14
C GLN A 59 6.03 5.10 -32.62
N THR A 60 6.03 3.81 -32.97
CA THR A 60 4.99 2.88 -32.56
C THR A 60 5.17 2.48 -31.11
N GLU A 61 4.16 2.81 -30.29
CA GLU A 61 4.07 2.39 -28.91
C GLU A 61 3.23 1.13 -28.78
N TYR A 62 3.49 0.36 -27.73
CA TYR A 62 2.76 -0.85 -27.38
C TYR A 62 2.50 -0.90 -25.87
N TYR A 63 1.48 -1.63 -25.46
CA TYR A 63 1.26 -1.88 -24.04
C TYR A 63 2.16 -2.98 -23.51
N ARG A 64 2.67 -2.79 -22.29
CA ARG A 64 3.38 -3.81 -21.51
C ARG A 64 2.91 -3.82 -20.07
N LEU A 65 2.77 -5.00 -19.50
CA LEU A 65 2.68 -5.20 -18.06
C LEU A 65 4.08 -5.08 -17.46
N SER A 66 4.24 -4.25 -16.44
CA SER A 66 5.46 -4.16 -15.63
C SER A 66 5.11 -4.55 -14.21
N TYR A 67 5.84 -5.51 -13.63
CA TYR A 67 5.52 -6.02 -12.30
C TYR A 67 6.77 -6.40 -11.54
N ARG A 68 6.67 -6.41 -10.22
CA ARG A 68 7.79 -6.70 -9.33
C ARG A 68 7.66 -8.11 -8.77
N ILE A 69 8.73 -8.90 -8.92
CA ILE A 69 8.91 -10.14 -8.17
C ILE A 69 10.17 -9.95 -7.33
N GLU A 70 10.02 -10.05 -6.02
CA GLU A 70 11.10 -9.83 -5.04
C GLU A 70 11.78 -8.45 -5.26
N HIS A 71 13.01 -8.46 -5.77
CA HIS A 71 13.82 -7.26 -6.02
C HIS A 71 13.96 -6.92 -7.50
N ARG A 72 13.28 -7.64 -8.41
CA ARG A 72 13.40 -7.46 -9.86
C ARG A 72 12.10 -7.01 -10.47
N VAL A 73 12.19 -6.03 -11.36
CA VAL A 73 11.08 -5.64 -12.23
C VAL A 73 11.14 -6.50 -13.49
N LYS A 74 10.01 -7.13 -13.83
CA LYS A 74 9.80 -7.88 -15.06
C LYS A 74 8.82 -7.15 -15.95
N HIS A 75 8.96 -7.34 -17.25
CA HIS A 75 8.10 -6.74 -18.25
C HIS A 75 7.56 -7.82 -19.18
N ILE A 76 6.26 -7.79 -19.46
CA ILE A 76 5.59 -8.67 -20.44
C ILE A 76 4.82 -7.79 -21.42
N HIS A 77 4.98 -8.04 -22.71
CA HIS A 77 4.20 -7.35 -23.73
C HIS A 77 2.73 -7.82 -23.69
N ILE A 78 1.79 -6.89 -23.87
CA ILE A 78 0.37 -7.22 -24.00
C ILE A 78 0.05 -7.22 -25.50
N CYS A 79 -0.09 -8.41 -26.09
CA CYS A 79 -0.40 -8.54 -27.52
C CYS A 79 -1.75 -7.91 -27.88
N GLY A 80 -1.88 -7.43 -29.11
CA GLY A 80 -3.12 -6.79 -29.61
C GLY A 80 -2.91 -5.70 -30.64
N GLY A 81 -1.65 -5.33 -30.93
CA GLY A 81 -1.29 -4.25 -31.85
C GLY A 81 -0.59 -3.11 -31.13
N SER A 82 -0.47 -1.97 -31.80
CA SER A 82 0.06 -0.76 -31.19
C SER A 82 -0.96 -0.09 -30.27
N VAL A 83 -0.48 0.82 -29.42
CA VAL A 83 -1.33 1.77 -28.70
C VAL A 83 -2.27 2.47 -29.68
N GLY A 84 -3.55 2.58 -29.33
CA GLY A 84 -4.61 3.10 -30.22
C GLY A 84 -5.30 2.03 -31.08
N SER A 85 -4.82 0.79 -31.09
CA SER A 85 -5.61 -0.33 -31.61
C SER A 85 -6.70 -0.69 -30.62
N THR A 86 -7.94 -0.79 -31.09
CA THR A 86 -9.11 -1.15 -30.26
C THR A 86 -8.89 -2.43 -29.46
N LEU A 87 -8.23 -3.44 -30.05
CA LEU A 87 -7.94 -4.70 -29.36
C LEU A 87 -6.87 -4.52 -28.28
N ALA A 88 -5.82 -3.75 -28.55
CA ALA A 88 -4.75 -3.48 -27.60
C ALA A 88 -5.25 -2.65 -26.41
N ASP A 89 -6.04 -1.59 -26.68
CA ASP A 89 -6.64 -0.73 -25.66
C ASP A 89 -7.60 -1.54 -24.77
N TYR A 90 -8.50 -2.34 -25.36
CA TYR A 90 -9.41 -3.21 -24.61
C TYR A 90 -8.65 -4.17 -23.67
N ARG A 91 -7.60 -4.83 -24.16
CA ARG A 91 -6.79 -5.76 -23.36
C ARG A 91 -6.03 -5.03 -22.25
N ALA A 92 -5.48 -3.86 -22.54
CA ALA A 92 -4.79 -3.03 -21.56
C ALA A 92 -5.73 -2.56 -20.44
N GLU A 93 -6.94 -2.09 -20.80
CA GLU A 93 -7.97 -1.69 -19.84
C GLU A 93 -8.43 -2.86 -18.96
N LYS A 94 -8.61 -4.05 -19.54
CA LYS A 94 -8.97 -5.24 -18.75
C LYS A 94 -7.89 -5.57 -17.72
N VAL A 95 -6.62 -5.57 -18.13
CA VAL A 95 -5.49 -5.83 -17.22
C VAL A 95 -5.38 -4.73 -16.16
N GLN A 96 -5.52 -3.46 -16.53
CA GLN A 96 -5.52 -2.34 -15.59
C GLN A 96 -6.66 -2.45 -14.58
N GLY A 97 -7.86 -2.84 -15.03
CA GLY A 97 -9.00 -3.11 -14.14
C GLY A 97 -8.74 -4.25 -13.14
N LEU A 98 -7.95 -5.27 -13.50
CA LEU A 98 -7.52 -6.30 -12.53
C LEU A 98 -6.55 -5.73 -11.50
N ILE A 99 -5.65 -4.84 -11.91
CA ILE A 99 -4.72 -4.17 -11.00
C ILE A 99 -5.48 -3.26 -10.03
N ASP A 100 -6.41 -2.45 -10.54
CA ASP A 100 -7.15 -1.47 -9.75
C ASP A 100 -8.07 -2.12 -8.71
N ARG A 101 -8.61 -3.32 -8.99
CA ARG A 101 -9.38 -4.12 -8.01
C ARG A 101 -8.50 -4.85 -6.98
N GLY A 102 -7.17 -4.79 -7.12
CA GLY A 102 -6.24 -5.50 -6.24
C GLY A 102 -6.17 -7.01 -6.49
N ALA A 103 -6.31 -7.44 -7.75
CA ALA A 103 -6.14 -8.86 -8.12
C ALA A 103 -4.74 -9.37 -7.76
N GLU A 104 -4.63 -10.68 -7.53
CA GLU A 104 -3.33 -11.29 -7.30
C GLU A 104 -2.46 -11.26 -8.56
N LEU A 105 -1.15 -11.12 -8.37
CA LEU A 105 -0.19 -11.03 -9.48
C LEU A 105 -0.26 -12.25 -10.41
N GLN A 106 -0.47 -13.45 -9.86
CA GLN A 106 -0.57 -14.68 -10.66
C GLN A 106 -1.76 -14.63 -11.62
N GLU A 107 -2.89 -14.09 -11.16
CA GLU A 107 -4.09 -13.91 -11.97
C GLU A 107 -3.86 -12.91 -13.11
N ILE A 108 -3.18 -11.80 -12.81
CA ILE A 108 -2.82 -10.77 -13.80
C ILE A 108 -1.89 -11.35 -14.88
N ILE A 109 -0.87 -12.11 -14.46
CA ILE A 109 0.08 -12.76 -15.37
C ILE A 109 -0.63 -13.81 -16.23
N ALA A 110 -1.50 -14.63 -15.64
CA ALA A 110 -2.27 -15.63 -16.37
C ALA A 110 -3.14 -14.98 -17.45
N MET A 111 -3.83 -13.88 -17.12
CA MET A 111 -4.63 -13.11 -18.07
C MET A 111 -3.79 -12.63 -19.26
N VAL A 112 -2.63 -12.00 -19.01
CA VAL A 112 -1.74 -11.56 -20.10
C VAL A 112 -1.20 -12.74 -20.91
N SER A 113 -0.91 -13.88 -20.27
CA SER A 113 -0.49 -15.10 -20.96
C SER A 113 -1.53 -15.59 -21.96
N THR A 114 -2.83 -15.51 -21.63
CA THR A 114 -3.91 -15.90 -22.56
C THR A 114 -3.95 -15.03 -23.82
N TYR A 115 -3.51 -13.79 -23.75
CA TYR A 115 -3.46 -12.90 -24.91
C TYR A 115 -2.28 -13.15 -25.83
N ASN A 116 -1.24 -13.79 -25.30
CA ASN A 116 0.03 -14.07 -25.97
C ASN A 116 0.14 -15.53 -26.44
N SER A 117 -0.85 -16.36 -26.11
CA SER A 117 -1.02 -17.73 -26.63
C SER A 117 -1.68 -17.68 -28.00
#